data_AF-A0A397SXF7-F1
#
_entry.id   AF-A0A397SXF7-F1
#
_cell.length_a   1.000
_cell.length_b   1.000
_cell.length_c   1.000
_cell.angle_alpha   90.00
_cell.angle_beta   90.00
_cell.angle_gamma   90.00
#
_symmetry.space_group_name_H-M   'P 1'
#
loop_
_entity.id
_entity.type
_entity.pdbx_description
1 polymer ?
#
loop_
_entity_poly.entity_id
_entity_poly.type
_entity_poly.pdbx_seq_one_letter_code
_entity_poly.pdbx_strand_id
1 'polypeptide(L)'
;MTNLSGTKDANIYNEIARLNLARRPKICLFSYFTINEKSKSSAETALSFCENDEEKLAYLNSILSLIESSVLSEKFHFTVNDDVEKFVQKLNLKQLEKFEPLKDKDIKKFYDFAGPDFTWPSTSDINERRAIYDYITDPDPRFQEGQGEEIAINRLAYRRLIETGSLDSSKGNYVHIEHGKLVGYGTKLSVEKYMELINKNPGMLYSPIEQEVVKIRFSSTANINLKEWQGDRISL
;
A
#
# COMPACT_ATOMS: atom_id res chain seq x y z
N MET A 1 15.56 70.09 -21.62
CA MET A 1 14.38 69.27 -21.97
C MET A 1 14.87 67.84 -22.16
N THR A 2 14.68 67.00 -21.15
CA THR A 2 14.99 65.57 -21.22
C THR A 2 13.71 64.84 -20.83
N ASN A 3 13.04 64.28 -21.84
CA ASN A 3 11.88 63.42 -21.66
C ASN A 3 12.37 62.11 -21.05
N LEU A 4 12.08 61.90 -19.77
CA LEU A 4 12.14 60.60 -19.11
C LEU A 4 10.98 59.77 -19.63
N SER A 5 11.28 58.81 -20.52
CA SER A 5 10.33 57.78 -20.94
C SER A 5 9.97 56.93 -19.74
N GLY A 6 8.73 57.04 -19.27
CA GLY A 6 8.20 56.21 -18.19
C GLY A 6 8.22 54.74 -18.60
N THR A 7 9.03 53.95 -17.91
CA THR A 7 8.94 52.49 -17.88
C THR A 7 7.58 52.13 -17.29
N LYS A 8 6.66 51.66 -18.13
CA LYS A 8 5.42 51.01 -17.65
C LYS A 8 5.85 49.73 -16.95
N ASP A 9 5.77 49.69 -15.62
CA ASP A 9 5.91 48.45 -14.87
C ASP A 9 4.83 47.47 -15.34
N ALA A 10 5.25 46.47 -16.12
CA ALA A 10 4.39 45.42 -16.61
C ALA A 10 4.03 44.50 -15.43
N ASN A 11 2.95 44.84 -14.73
CA ASN A 11 2.36 43.97 -13.73
C ASN A 11 1.82 42.71 -14.46
N ILE A 12 2.27 41.53 -14.04
CA ILE A 12 1.89 40.26 -14.67
C ILE A 12 0.39 40.05 -14.75
N TYR A 13 -0.37 40.58 -13.79
CA TYR A 13 -1.84 40.50 -13.80
C TYR A 13 -2.45 41.32 -14.94
N ASN A 14 -1.86 42.47 -15.28
CA ASN A 14 -2.29 43.29 -16.42
C ASN A 14 -1.98 42.57 -17.74
N GLU A 15 -0.82 41.91 -17.82
CA GLU A 15 -0.43 41.08 -18.97
C GLU A 15 -1.40 39.90 -19.16
N ILE A 16 -1.68 39.13 -18.10
CA ILE A 16 -2.65 38.03 -18.13
C ILE A 16 -4.05 38.54 -18.53
N ALA A 17 -4.45 39.70 -18.02
CA ALA A 17 -5.76 40.27 -18.33
C ALA A 17 -5.90 40.67 -19.80
N ARG A 18 -4.90 41.35 -20.37
CA ARG A 18 -4.94 41.86 -21.76
C ARG A 18 -4.70 40.78 -22.82
N LEU A 19 -3.90 39.74 -22.51
CA LEU A 19 -3.55 38.70 -23.47
C LEU A 19 -4.76 37.79 -23.77
N ASN A 20 -4.79 37.23 -24.99
CA ASN A 20 -5.89 36.41 -25.50
C ASN A 20 -5.87 34.97 -24.95
N LEU A 21 -5.84 34.82 -23.63
CA LEU A 21 -5.97 33.53 -22.94
C LEU A 21 -7.45 33.19 -22.71
N ALA A 22 -7.79 31.91 -22.76
CA ALA A 22 -9.12 31.45 -22.34
C ALA A 22 -9.35 31.71 -20.83
N ARG A 23 -10.62 31.82 -20.42
CA ARG A 23 -11.02 32.17 -19.05
C ARG A 23 -10.37 31.30 -17.98
N ARG A 24 -10.30 29.98 -18.21
CA ARG A 24 -9.75 29.02 -17.24
C ARG A 24 -8.23 29.15 -17.06
N PRO A 25 -7.40 29.17 -18.12
CA PRO A 25 -5.99 29.54 -18.06
C PRO A 25 -5.71 30.82 -17.28
N LYS A 26 -6.51 31.88 -17.49
CA LYS A 26 -6.37 33.14 -16.73
C LYS A 26 -6.52 32.87 -15.22
N ILE A 27 -7.61 32.23 -14.81
CA ILE A 27 -7.87 31.91 -13.38
C ILE A 27 -6.70 31.13 -12.77
N CYS A 28 -6.19 30.11 -13.47
CA CYS A 28 -5.07 29.30 -12.98
C CYS A 28 -3.80 30.12 -12.75
N LEU A 29 -3.43 30.98 -13.72
CA LEU A 29 -2.27 31.86 -13.58
C LEU A 29 -2.45 32.89 -12.46
N PHE A 30 -3.65 33.49 -12.36
CA PHE A 30 -3.98 34.43 -11.28
C PHE A 30 -3.79 33.77 -9.90
N SER A 31 -4.38 32.59 -9.69
CA SER A 31 -4.24 31.86 -8.43
C SER A 31 -2.79 31.48 -8.15
N TYR A 32 -2.07 30.98 -9.14
CA TYR A 32 -0.66 30.58 -8.99
C TYR A 32 0.25 31.74 -8.57
N PHE A 33 0.16 32.88 -9.24
CA PHE A 33 1.00 34.04 -8.90
C PHE A 33 0.55 34.76 -7.63
N THR A 34 -0.70 34.57 -7.19
CA THR A 34 -1.17 35.11 -5.90
C THR A 34 -0.50 34.40 -4.73
N ILE A 35 -0.25 33.10 -4.84
CA ILE A 35 0.35 32.30 -3.76
C ILE A 35 1.87 32.16 -3.89
N ASN A 36 2.44 32.39 -5.07
CA ASN A 36 3.85 32.15 -5.35
C ASN A 36 4.57 33.44 -5.78
N GLU A 37 4.88 34.30 -4.80
CA GLU A 37 5.47 35.62 -5.02
C GLU A 37 6.84 35.54 -5.72
N LYS A 38 7.64 34.51 -5.41
CA LYS A 38 8.94 34.31 -6.08
C LYS A 38 8.77 34.02 -7.56
N SER A 39 7.88 33.09 -7.91
CA SER A 39 7.57 32.78 -9.31
C SER A 39 6.97 33.97 -10.05
N LYS A 40 6.16 34.78 -9.35
CA LYS A 40 5.60 36.03 -9.88
C LYS A 40 6.70 37.01 -10.29
N SER A 41 7.64 37.34 -9.41
CA SER A 41 8.74 38.27 -9.73
C SER A 41 9.63 37.75 -10.87
N SER A 42 9.90 36.44 -10.91
CA SER A 42 10.63 35.82 -12.03
C SER A 42 9.87 35.92 -13.35
N ALA A 43 8.55 35.71 -13.32
CA ALA A 43 7.70 35.79 -14.50
C ALA A 43 7.55 37.23 -15.01
N GLU A 44 7.43 38.24 -14.13
CA GLU A 44 7.45 39.66 -14.50
C GLU A 44 8.76 40.03 -15.21
N THR A 45 9.89 39.54 -14.68
CA THR A 45 11.21 39.72 -15.30
C THR A 45 11.25 39.08 -16.68
N ALA A 46 10.83 37.81 -16.81
CA ALA A 46 10.82 37.10 -18.09
C ALA A 46 9.93 37.78 -19.14
N LEU A 47 8.73 38.23 -18.76
CA LEU A 47 7.80 38.92 -19.65
C LEU A 47 8.32 40.28 -20.14
N SER A 48 9.23 40.92 -19.39
CA SER A 48 9.89 42.16 -19.81
C SER A 48 10.88 41.97 -20.95
N PHE A 49 11.38 40.73 -21.15
CA PHE A 49 12.26 40.36 -22.24
C PHE A 49 11.52 39.85 -23.50
N CYS A 50 10.20 39.64 -23.41
CA CYS A 50 9.41 39.21 -24.56
C CYS A 50 9.13 40.38 -25.51
N GLU A 51 9.39 40.20 -26.79
CA GLU A 51 9.28 41.24 -27.82
C GLU A 51 7.84 41.45 -28.31
N ASN A 52 7.00 40.42 -28.18
CA ASN A 52 5.63 40.41 -28.71
C ASN A 52 4.67 39.57 -27.84
N ASP A 53 3.37 39.66 -28.17
CA ASP A 53 2.31 38.96 -27.43
C ASP A 53 2.36 37.44 -27.63
N GLU A 54 2.91 36.94 -28.73
CA GLU A 54 3.06 35.49 -28.98
C GLU A 54 4.09 34.87 -28.03
N GLU A 55 5.23 35.54 -27.82
CA GLU A 55 6.25 35.12 -26.85
C GLU A 55 5.73 35.14 -25.41
N LYS A 56 4.98 36.19 -25.04
CA LYS A 56 4.34 36.27 -23.72
C LYS A 56 3.33 35.13 -23.52
N LEU A 57 2.52 34.83 -24.54
CA LEU A 57 1.59 33.71 -24.51
C LEU A 57 2.30 32.37 -24.41
N ALA A 58 3.37 32.15 -25.19
CA ALA A 58 4.17 30.93 -25.14
C ALA A 58 4.77 30.71 -23.74
N TYR A 59 5.32 31.76 -23.14
CA TYR A 59 5.84 31.72 -21.78
C TYR A 59 4.75 31.37 -20.75
N LEU A 60 3.62 32.07 -20.76
CA LEU A 60 2.53 31.79 -19.82
C LEU A 60 1.92 30.39 -20.01
N ASN A 61 1.84 29.89 -21.23
CA ASN A 61 1.40 28.52 -21.52
C ASN A 61 2.40 27.48 -21.01
N SER A 62 3.70 27.77 -21.04
CA SER A 62 4.71 26.89 -20.43
C SER A 62 4.51 26.77 -18.92
N ILE A 63 4.18 27.88 -18.24
CA ILE A 63 3.86 27.89 -16.81
C ILE A 63 2.56 27.12 -16.54
N LEU A 64 1.53 27.28 -17.38
CA LEU A 64 0.31 26.50 -17.28
C LEU A 64 0.57 24.99 -17.39
N SER A 65 1.42 24.57 -18.33
CA SER A 65 1.82 23.17 -18.46
C SER A 65 2.55 22.65 -17.22
N LEU A 66 3.36 23.49 -16.56
CA LEU A 66 4.01 23.15 -15.29
C LEU A 66 3.00 23.04 -14.14
N ILE A 67 2.02 23.95 -14.06
CA ILE A 67 0.93 23.90 -13.07
C ILE A 67 0.08 22.64 -13.28
N GLU A 68 -0.27 22.31 -14.51
CA GLU A 68 -1.08 21.13 -14.82
C GLU A 68 -0.34 19.83 -14.47
N SER A 69 0.97 19.77 -14.73
CA SER A 69 1.78 18.60 -14.34
C SER A 69 1.98 18.49 -12.82
N SER A 70 2.13 19.62 -12.10
CA SER A 70 2.22 19.59 -10.63
C SER A 70 0.90 19.23 -9.96
N VAL A 71 -0.24 19.75 -10.45
CA VAL A 71 -1.58 19.44 -9.91
C VAL A 71 -1.95 17.98 -10.15
N LEU A 72 -1.53 17.38 -11.27
CA LEU A 72 -1.69 15.94 -11.50
C LEU A 72 -0.86 15.12 -10.52
N SER A 73 0.39 15.49 -10.28
CA SER A 73 1.25 14.84 -9.27
C SER A 73 0.67 14.95 -7.86
N GLU A 74 0.19 16.12 -7.46
CA GLU A 74 -0.42 16.35 -6.15
C GLU A 74 -1.75 15.59 -5.99
N LYS A 75 -2.59 15.54 -7.03
CA LYS A 75 -3.83 14.76 -6.99
C LYS A 75 -3.57 13.26 -6.84
N PHE A 76 -2.61 12.70 -7.58
CA PHE A 76 -2.23 11.29 -7.45
C PHE A 76 -1.68 10.98 -6.04
N HIS A 77 -0.86 11.89 -5.48
CA HIS A 77 -0.31 11.71 -4.14
C HIS A 77 -1.38 11.87 -3.04
N PHE A 78 -2.33 12.79 -3.21
CA PHE A 78 -3.45 12.99 -2.29
C PHE A 78 -4.40 11.79 -2.29
N THR A 79 -4.74 11.24 -3.47
CA THR A 79 -5.62 10.05 -3.57
C THR A 79 -4.98 8.81 -2.95
N VAL A 80 -3.68 8.58 -3.17
CA VAL A 80 -2.99 7.42 -2.62
C VAL A 80 -2.91 7.48 -1.09
N ASN A 81 -2.71 8.66 -0.50
CA ASN A 81 -2.67 8.81 0.96
C ASN A 81 -4.04 8.62 1.61
N ASP A 82 -5.09 9.21 1.04
CA ASP A 82 -6.47 9.07 1.55
C ASP A 82 -6.95 7.60 1.48
N ASP A 83 -6.61 6.88 0.41
CA ASP A 83 -7.03 5.49 0.23
C ASP A 83 -6.28 4.55 1.20
N VAL A 84 -4.99 4.79 1.43
CA VAL A 84 -4.21 4.06 2.44
C VAL A 84 -4.73 4.35 3.84
N GLU A 85 -5.10 5.59 4.17
CA GLU A 85 -5.67 5.92 5.49
C GLU A 85 -7.02 5.23 5.71
N LYS A 86 -7.92 5.27 4.72
CA LYS A 86 -9.20 4.53 4.77
C LYS A 86 -8.97 3.03 4.90
N PHE A 87 -7.99 2.48 4.19
CA PHE A 87 -7.63 1.07 4.26
C PHE A 87 -7.14 0.68 5.67
N VAL A 88 -6.27 1.48 6.28
CA VAL A 88 -5.79 1.28 7.66
C VAL A 88 -6.95 1.27 8.65
N GLN A 89 -7.88 2.22 8.52
CA GLN A 89 -9.06 2.32 9.38
C GLN A 89 -10.01 1.13 9.17
N LYS A 90 -10.34 0.79 7.92
CA LYS A 90 -11.21 -0.33 7.54
C LYS A 90 -10.70 -1.66 8.09
N LEU A 91 -9.40 -1.91 8.01
CA LEU A 91 -8.78 -3.15 8.49
C LEU A 91 -8.42 -3.12 9.97
N ASN A 92 -8.59 -1.97 10.62
CA ASN A 92 -8.21 -1.72 12.01
C ASN A 92 -6.76 -2.15 12.30
N LEU A 93 -5.82 -1.76 11.42
CA LEU A 93 -4.43 -2.23 11.48
C LEU A 93 -3.72 -1.85 12.79
N LYS A 94 -4.20 -0.83 13.50
CA LYS A 94 -3.71 -0.47 14.85
C LYS A 94 -3.75 -1.63 15.83
N GLN A 95 -4.68 -2.60 15.68
CA GLN A 95 -4.68 -3.79 16.54
C GLN A 95 -3.45 -4.69 16.34
N LEU A 96 -2.75 -4.57 15.22
CA LEU A 96 -1.50 -5.29 14.93
C LEU A 96 -0.27 -4.68 15.62
N GLU A 97 -0.39 -3.45 16.15
CA GLU A 97 0.68 -2.76 16.89
C GLU A 97 0.93 -3.34 18.29
N LYS A 98 0.13 -4.32 18.71
CA LYS A 98 0.27 -5.00 20.00
C LYS A 98 1.69 -5.57 20.22
N PHE A 99 2.42 -5.87 19.14
CA PHE A 99 3.76 -6.45 19.19
C PHE A 99 4.85 -5.44 18.82
N GLU A 100 4.71 -4.78 17.67
CA GLU A 100 5.64 -3.75 17.18
C GLU A 100 4.84 -2.68 16.42
N PRO A 101 5.19 -1.38 16.56
CA PRO A 101 4.59 -0.30 15.77
C PRO A 101 4.67 -0.55 14.26
N LEU A 102 3.60 -0.19 13.54
CA LEU A 102 3.59 -0.24 12.08
C LEU A 102 4.36 0.94 11.51
N LYS A 103 5.13 0.71 10.46
CA LYS A 103 5.87 1.76 9.74
C LYS A 103 5.08 2.14 8.49
N ASP A 104 4.98 3.42 8.15
CA ASP A 104 4.19 3.89 6.99
C ASP A 104 4.57 3.18 5.68
N LYS A 105 5.88 2.96 5.47
CA LYS A 105 6.40 2.21 4.30
C LYS A 105 5.86 0.78 4.22
N ASP A 106 5.61 0.15 5.37
CA ASP A 106 5.17 -1.24 5.47
C ASP A 106 3.66 -1.32 5.27
N ILE A 107 2.92 -0.34 5.79
CA ILE A 107 1.48 -0.18 5.51
C ILE A 107 1.27 -0.03 4.00
N LYS A 108 2.09 0.78 3.33
CA LYS A 108 2.00 0.96 1.87
C LYS A 108 2.28 -0.33 1.11
N LYS A 109 3.33 -1.08 1.47
CA LYS A 109 3.60 -2.40 0.87
C LYS A 109 2.42 -3.36 1.03
N PHE A 110 1.83 -3.41 2.22
CA PHE A 110 0.69 -4.28 2.47
C PHE A 110 -0.55 -3.84 1.69
N TYR A 111 -0.78 -2.53 1.56
CA TYR A 111 -1.84 -1.97 0.71
C TYR A 111 -1.65 -2.37 -0.77
N ASP A 112 -0.43 -2.22 -1.29
CA ASP A 112 -0.10 -2.55 -2.68
C ASP A 112 -0.27 -4.06 -2.97
N PHE A 113 0.05 -4.92 -1.99
CA PHE A 113 -0.19 -6.37 -2.07
C PHE A 113 -1.69 -6.72 -2.02
N ALA A 114 -2.41 -6.18 -1.04
CA ALA A 114 -3.76 -6.64 -0.71
C ALA A 114 -4.84 -6.01 -1.62
N GLY A 115 -4.59 -4.79 -2.08
CA GLY A 115 -5.56 -3.95 -2.79
C GLY A 115 -6.60 -3.29 -1.88
N PRO A 116 -7.26 -2.23 -2.37
CA PRO A 116 -8.17 -1.39 -1.56
C PRO A 116 -9.39 -2.16 -1.01
N ASP A 117 -9.84 -3.18 -1.74
CA ASP A 117 -11.05 -3.93 -1.39
C ASP A 117 -10.79 -5.05 -0.38
N PHE A 118 -9.54 -5.30 0.01
CA PHE A 118 -9.19 -6.37 0.93
C PHE A 118 -10.00 -6.32 2.24
N THR A 119 -10.33 -7.51 2.73
CA THR A 119 -10.90 -7.77 4.04
C THR A 119 -10.23 -9.00 4.63
N TRP A 120 -9.92 -8.95 5.93
CA TRP A 120 -9.47 -10.12 6.66
C TRP A 120 -10.55 -11.19 6.67
N PRO A 121 -10.21 -12.48 6.44
CA PRO A 121 -11.12 -13.57 6.74
C PRO A 121 -11.54 -13.50 8.22
N SER A 122 -12.83 -13.67 8.51
CA SER A 122 -13.35 -13.62 9.88
C SER A 122 -12.76 -14.70 10.79
N THR A 123 -12.31 -15.81 10.19
CA THR A 123 -11.64 -16.92 10.87
C THR A 123 -10.16 -16.67 11.18
N SER A 124 -9.60 -15.54 10.74
CA SER A 124 -8.21 -15.16 11.06
C SER A 124 -8.17 -14.33 12.33
N ASP A 125 -7.50 -14.87 13.35
CA ASP A 125 -7.24 -14.16 14.60
C ASP A 125 -6.15 -13.09 14.45
N ILE A 126 -6.00 -12.25 15.46
CA ILE A 126 -5.09 -11.10 15.40
C ILE A 126 -3.62 -11.48 15.24
N ASN A 127 -3.18 -12.61 15.79
CA ASN A 127 -1.80 -13.07 15.69
C ASN A 127 -1.52 -13.56 14.26
N GLU A 128 -2.48 -14.27 13.67
CA GLU A 128 -2.35 -14.71 12.28
C GLU A 128 -2.37 -13.53 11.31
N ARG A 129 -3.26 -12.53 11.52
CA ARG A 129 -3.26 -11.29 10.74
C ARG A 129 -1.91 -10.58 10.81
N ARG A 130 -1.31 -10.53 12.00
CA ARG A 130 0.03 -9.95 12.19
C ARG A 130 1.09 -10.74 11.43
N ALA A 131 1.09 -12.06 11.54
CA ALA A 131 2.04 -12.91 10.80
C ALA A 131 1.91 -12.72 9.28
N ILE A 132 0.68 -12.68 8.75
CA ILE A 132 0.42 -12.43 7.32
C ILE A 132 0.96 -11.05 6.92
N TYR A 133 0.70 -10.01 7.71
CA TYR A 133 1.24 -8.68 7.48
C TYR A 133 2.78 -8.71 7.42
N ASP A 134 3.43 -9.33 8.41
CA ASP A 134 4.89 -9.40 8.50
C ASP A 134 5.50 -10.15 7.32
N TYR A 135 4.89 -11.25 6.84
CA TYR A 135 5.35 -11.97 5.65
C TYR A 135 5.38 -11.11 4.38
N ILE A 136 4.55 -10.07 4.30
CA ILE A 136 4.53 -9.13 3.18
C ILE A 136 5.51 -7.99 3.39
N THR A 137 5.54 -7.42 4.60
CA THR A 137 6.22 -6.15 4.82
C THR A 137 7.68 -6.30 5.20
N ASP A 138 7.98 -7.34 5.97
CA ASP A 138 9.31 -7.64 6.53
C ASP A 138 9.52 -9.18 6.61
N PRO A 139 9.56 -9.87 5.45
CA PRO A 139 9.74 -11.32 5.42
C PRO A 139 11.07 -11.75 6.02
N ASP A 140 11.11 -12.97 6.57
CA ASP A 140 12.34 -13.56 7.11
C ASP A 140 13.46 -13.54 6.04
N PRO A 141 14.66 -13.03 6.34
CA PRO A 141 15.75 -12.95 5.37
C PRO A 141 16.21 -14.31 4.80
N ARG A 142 15.82 -15.42 5.44
CA ARG A 142 16.12 -16.78 4.98
C ARG A 142 15.13 -17.27 3.92
N PHE A 143 14.02 -16.55 3.71
CA PHE A 143 13.06 -16.86 2.66
C PHE A 143 13.64 -16.54 1.29
N GLN A 144 13.28 -17.38 0.33
CA GLN A 144 13.52 -17.10 -1.08
C GLN A 144 12.66 -15.91 -1.51
N GLU A 145 13.06 -15.23 -2.59
CA GLU A 145 12.27 -14.15 -3.17
C GLU A 145 10.84 -14.63 -3.47
N GLY A 146 9.83 -13.85 -3.04
CA GLY A 146 8.41 -14.18 -3.19
C GLY A 146 7.86 -15.23 -2.21
N GLN A 147 8.70 -15.94 -1.45
CA GLN A 147 8.22 -16.98 -0.54
C GLN A 147 7.35 -16.43 0.60
N GLY A 148 7.67 -15.25 1.14
CA GLY A 148 6.82 -14.60 2.15
C GLY A 148 5.42 -14.28 1.61
N GLU A 149 5.36 -13.75 0.38
CA GLU A 149 4.11 -13.46 -0.31
C GLU A 149 3.28 -14.72 -0.55
N GLU A 150 3.91 -15.79 -1.02
CA GLU A 150 3.26 -17.08 -1.24
C GLU A 150 2.69 -17.67 0.06
N ILE A 151 3.41 -17.56 1.18
CA ILE A 151 2.90 -17.97 2.51
C ILE A 151 1.64 -17.15 2.87
N ALA A 152 1.68 -15.83 2.68
CA ALA A 152 0.56 -14.95 2.98
C ALA A 152 -0.67 -15.29 2.12
N ILE A 153 -0.48 -15.46 0.81
CA ILE A 153 -1.53 -15.86 -0.14
C ILE A 153 -2.17 -17.19 0.28
N ASN A 154 -1.36 -18.21 0.56
CA ASN A 154 -1.86 -19.54 0.90
C ASN A 154 -2.59 -19.56 2.25
N ARG A 155 -2.13 -18.78 3.24
CA ARG A 155 -2.83 -18.62 4.53
C ARG A 155 -4.17 -17.92 4.37
N LEU A 156 -4.24 -16.85 3.57
CA LEU A 156 -5.49 -16.15 3.30
C LEU A 156 -6.49 -17.06 2.57
N ALA A 157 -6.02 -17.82 1.57
CA ALA A 157 -6.86 -18.79 0.86
C ALA A 157 -7.40 -19.88 1.78
N TYR A 158 -6.54 -20.47 2.62
CA TYR A 158 -6.94 -21.45 3.63
C TYR A 158 -8.06 -20.94 4.54
N ARG A 159 -7.91 -19.71 5.05
CA ARG A 159 -8.89 -19.11 5.97
C ARG A 159 -10.20 -18.80 5.28
N ARG A 160 -10.18 -18.34 4.04
CA ARG A 160 -11.41 -18.17 3.22
C ARG A 160 -12.11 -19.51 2.96
N LEU A 161 -11.37 -20.60 2.76
CA LEU A 161 -11.95 -21.93 2.60
C LEU A 161 -12.63 -22.42 3.88
N ILE A 162 -12.05 -22.14 5.05
CA ILE A 162 -12.68 -22.44 6.35
C ILE A 162 -13.93 -21.57 6.55
N GLU A 163 -13.82 -20.26 6.36
CA GLU A 163 -14.91 -19.29 6.52
C GLU A 163 -16.14 -19.65 5.68
N THR A 164 -15.92 -20.11 4.45
CA THR A 164 -16.98 -20.52 3.54
C THR A 164 -17.49 -21.94 3.77
N GLY A 165 -16.84 -22.74 4.64
CA GLY A 165 -17.16 -24.14 4.84
C GLY A 165 -16.91 -25.02 3.61
N SER A 166 -16.02 -24.61 2.71
CA SER A 166 -15.80 -25.27 1.40
C SER A 166 -14.89 -26.51 1.48
N LEU A 167 -14.38 -26.86 2.67
CA LEU A 167 -13.48 -27.98 2.87
C LEU A 167 -14.25 -29.27 3.20
N ASP A 168 -13.89 -30.36 2.54
CA ASP A 168 -14.54 -31.66 2.66
C ASP A 168 -13.68 -32.63 3.48
N SER A 169 -14.01 -32.79 4.76
CA SER A 169 -13.25 -33.66 5.68
C SER A 169 -13.34 -35.14 5.34
N SER A 170 -14.27 -35.57 4.47
CA SER A 170 -14.34 -36.96 4.00
C SER A 170 -13.20 -37.31 3.03
N LYS A 171 -12.58 -36.31 2.39
CA LYS A 171 -11.46 -36.49 1.44
C LYS A 171 -10.09 -36.53 2.12
N GLY A 172 -10.02 -36.13 3.38
CA GLY A 172 -8.81 -36.09 4.19
C GLY A 172 -8.98 -35.12 5.35
N ASN A 173 -8.13 -35.24 6.38
CA ASN A 173 -8.15 -34.34 7.53
C ASN A 173 -7.14 -33.18 7.42
N TYR A 174 -6.35 -33.14 6.34
CA TYR A 174 -5.45 -32.05 5.99
C TYR A 174 -5.71 -31.56 4.57
N VAL A 175 -5.42 -30.29 4.32
CA VAL A 175 -5.47 -29.64 3.00
C VAL A 175 -4.11 -29.16 2.58
N HIS A 176 -3.87 -29.23 1.27
CA HIS A 176 -2.69 -28.70 0.61
C HIS A 176 -3.09 -27.52 -0.27
N ILE A 177 -2.46 -26.37 -0.07
CA ILE A 177 -2.74 -25.14 -0.79
C ILE A 177 -1.44 -24.57 -1.36
N GLU A 178 -1.50 -24.21 -2.64
CA GLU A 178 -0.43 -23.57 -3.39
C GLU A 178 -1.03 -22.49 -4.27
N HIS A 179 -0.33 -21.37 -4.42
CA HIS A 179 -0.70 -20.21 -5.22
C HIS A 179 -2.15 -19.75 -4.96
N GLY A 180 -2.56 -19.81 -3.69
CA GLY A 180 -3.89 -19.43 -3.23
C GLY A 180 -5.00 -20.40 -3.61
N LYS A 181 -4.68 -21.63 -4.04
CA LYS A 181 -5.65 -22.63 -4.52
C LYS A 181 -5.53 -23.94 -3.75
N LEU A 182 -6.68 -24.57 -3.50
CA LEU A 182 -6.73 -25.93 -2.95
C LEU A 182 -6.21 -26.92 -4.00
N VAL A 183 -5.04 -27.49 -3.74
CA VAL A 183 -4.40 -28.50 -4.62
C VAL A 183 -4.93 -29.89 -4.30
N GLY A 184 -5.22 -30.18 -3.04
CA GLY A 184 -5.75 -31.48 -2.65
C GLY A 184 -5.92 -31.68 -1.16
N TYR A 185 -6.34 -32.89 -0.82
CA TYR A 185 -6.54 -33.38 0.53
C TYR A 185 -5.50 -34.43 0.88
N GLY A 186 -5.25 -34.63 2.17
CA GLY A 186 -4.44 -35.75 2.63
C GLY A 186 -4.57 -35.98 4.12
N THR A 187 -3.59 -36.71 4.65
CA THR A 187 -3.49 -37.05 6.06
C THR A 187 -2.28 -36.39 6.70
N LYS A 188 -2.21 -36.38 8.03
CA LYS A 188 -1.03 -35.92 8.76
C LYS A 188 0.25 -36.56 8.19
N LEU A 189 1.21 -35.71 7.81
CA LEU A 189 2.50 -36.13 7.28
C LEU A 189 3.51 -36.33 8.42
N SER A 190 4.53 -37.15 8.16
CA SER A 190 5.75 -37.14 8.99
C SER A 190 6.52 -35.84 8.74
N VAL A 191 7.43 -35.51 9.67
CA VAL A 191 8.25 -34.30 9.55
C VAL A 191 9.10 -34.36 8.28
N GLU A 192 9.68 -35.52 7.95
CA GLU A 192 10.54 -35.69 6.77
C GLU A 192 9.75 -35.39 5.48
N LYS A 193 8.56 -35.99 5.33
CA LYS A 193 7.71 -35.76 4.15
C LYS A 193 7.23 -34.31 4.04
N TYR A 194 6.93 -33.67 5.17
CA TYR A 194 6.56 -32.27 5.19
C TYR A 194 7.71 -31.37 4.74
N MET A 195 8.93 -31.63 5.22
CA MET A 195 10.12 -30.87 4.83
C MET A 195 10.49 -31.10 3.36
N GLU A 196 10.35 -32.32 2.84
CA GLU A 196 10.50 -32.60 1.40
C GLU A 196 9.53 -31.77 0.56
N LEU A 197 8.27 -31.66 0.98
CA LEU A 197 7.27 -30.86 0.27
C LEU A 197 7.58 -29.36 0.33
N ILE A 198 7.95 -28.82 1.50
CA ILE A 198 8.31 -27.39 1.62
C ILE A 198 9.55 -27.05 0.78
N ASN A 199 10.54 -27.95 0.75
CA ASN A 199 11.74 -27.73 -0.05
C ASN A 199 11.43 -27.73 -1.55
N LYS A 200 10.44 -28.53 -1.97
CA LYS A 200 9.99 -28.58 -3.36
C LYS A 200 9.13 -27.38 -3.74
N ASN A 201 8.22 -26.98 -2.85
CA ASN A 201 7.25 -25.91 -3.06
C ASN A 201 7.32 -24.90 -1.89
N PRO A 202 8.32 -23.99 -1.89
CA PRO A 202 8.49 -23.00 -0.84
C PRO A 202 7.24 -22.13 -0.68
N GLY A 203 6.74 -22.02 0.54
CA GLY A 203 5.58 -21.19 0.87
C GLY A 203 4.22 -21.87 0.72
N MET A 204 4.18 -23.13 0.28
CA MET A 204 2.96 -23.95 0.33
C MET A 204 2.40 -24.04 1.76
N LEU A 205 1.09 -24.30 1.85
CA LEU A 205 0.42 -24.57 3.12
C LEU A 205 -0.10 -26.00 3.16
N TYR A 206 0.30 -26.73 4.21
CA TYR A 206 -0.26 -28.04 4.53
C TYR A 206 -0.78 -28.03 5.97
N SER A 207 -2.11 -28.02 6.14
CA SER A 207 -2.75 -27.70 7.43
C SER A 207 -4.00 -28.56 7.68
N PRO A 208 -4.36 -28.88 8.94
CA PRO A 208 -5.56 -29.65 9.23
C PRO A 208 -6.84 -28.89 8.85
N ILE A 209 -7.93 -29.60 8.54
CA ILE A 209 -9.24 -28.99 8.26
C ILE A 209 -9.91 -28.55 9.56
N GLU A 210 -9.97 -29.46 10.52
CA GLU A 210 -10.53 -29.20 11.84
C GLU A 210 -9.46 -28.53 12.70
N GLN A 211 -9.71 -27.28 13.08
CA GLN A 211 -8.89 -26.57 14.05
C GLN A 211 -9.47 -26.82 15.44
N GLU A 212 -8.82 -27.66 16.23
CA GLU A 212 -9.13 -27.73 17.66
C GLU A 212 -8.92 -26.34 18.27
N VAL A 213 -9.88 -25.89 19.07
CA VAL A 213 -9.81 -24.60 19.77
C VAL A 213 -8.75 -24.71 20.87
N VAL A 214 -7.48 -24.49 20.53
CA VAL A 214 -6.39 -24.45 21.49
C VAL A 214 -6.52 -23.16 22.31
N LYS A 215 -7.01 -23.28 23.56
CA LYS A 215 -6.87 -22.23 24.58
C LYS A 215 -5.40 -22.11 24.97
N ILE A 216 -4.66 -21.23 24.29
CA ILE A 216 -3.26 -20.93 24.62
C ILE A 216 -3.24 -20.21 25.98
N ARG A 217 -2.70 -20.87 27.03
CA ARG A 217 -2.26 -20.21 28.27
C ARG A 217 -0.84 -19.72 28.03
N PHE A 218 -0.65 -18.41 27.97
CA PHE A 218 0.70 -17.83 27.97
C PHE A 218 1.29 -17.95 29.39
N SER A 219 2.31 -18.77 29.58
CA SER A 219 3.23 -18.64 30.72
C SER A 219 4.50 -17.95 30.23
N SER A 220 4.67 -16.71 30.66
CA SER A 220 5.88 -15.90 30.53
C SER A 220 7.02 -16.52 31.33
N THR A 221 8.04 -17.05 30.67
CA THR A 221 9.47 -16.79 30.90
C THR A 221 10.33 -17.60 29.93
N ALA A 222 11.46 -17.01 29.55
CA ALA A 222 12.41 -17.49 28.56
C ALA A 222 12.84 -18.96 28.72
N ASN A 223 12.79 -19.74 27.63
CA ASN A 223 13.88 -20.65 27.30
C ASN A 223 13.94 -21.01 25.80
N ILE A 224 15.16 -21.09 25.33
CA ILE A 224 15.59 -21.09 23.93
C ILE A 224 15.78 -22.56 23.56
N ASN A 225 14.77 -23.18 22.93
CA ASN A 225 14.89 -24.34 22.05
C ASN A 225 13.49 -24.81 21.67
N LEU A 226 13.19 -24.70 20.38
CA LEU A 226 12.32 -25.58 19.59
C LEU A 226 11.57 -26.67 20.40
N LYS A 227 10.38 -26.36 20.93
CA LYS A 227 9.42 -27.30 21.56
C LYS A 227 8.17 -26.49 21.94
N GLU A 228 6.93 -26.91 21.70
CA GLU A 228 6.41 -28.27 21.74
C GLU A 228 5.29 -28.50 20.70
N TRP A 229 5.46 -29.59 19.96
CA TRP A 229 4.37 -30.46 19.55
C TRP A 229 3.91 -31.29 20.77
N GLN A 230 2.64 -31.72 20.73
CA GLN A 230 1.94 -32.69 21.59
C GLN A 230 1.08 -32.05 22.70
N GLY A 231 -0.23 -31.95 22.42
CA GLY A 231 -1.23 -31.75 23.45
C GLY A 231 -1.37 -33.01 24.28
N ASP A 232 -1.25 -32.86 25.59
CA ASP A 232 -1.56 -33.91 26.54
C ASP A 232 -3.06 -34.20 26.53
N ARG A 233 -3.37 -35.49 26.37
CA ARG A 233 -4.70 -36.06 26.54
C ARG A 233 -5.17 -35.82 27.98
N ILE A 234 -6.37 -35.26 28.13
CA ILE A 234 -7.18 -35.51 29.32
C ILE A 234 -8.53 -36.05 28.84
N SER A 235 -8.75 -37.33 29.12
CA SER A 235 -10.04 -37.99 29.01
C SER A 235 -10.99 -37.41 30.07
N LEU A 236 -12.22 -37.12 29.67
CA LEU A 236 -13.38 -37.10 30.56
C LEU A 236 -14.31 -38.24 30.14
#